data_AF-Q7NFD5-F1
#
_entry.id   AF-Q7NFD5-F1
#
_cell.length_a   1.000
_cell.length_b   1.000
_cell.length_c   1.000
_cell.angle_alpha   90.00
_cell.angle_beta   90.00
_cell.angle_gamma   90.00
#
_symmetry.space_group_name_H-M   'P 1'
#
loop_
_entity.id
_entity.type
_entity.pdbx_description
1 polymer ?
#
loop_
_entity_poly.entity_id
_entity_poly.type
_entity_poly.pdbx_seq_one_letter_code
_entity_poly.pdbx_strand_id
1 'polypeptide(L)'
;MQAAVIESFGGPQVFEYRHLPVPVPKGRELLIRVKATSVNPLDCQIRRGNYKEQVSLPAILGHDVSGVVEAVGDAVRDFAEGDEVFYVPRIFGGPGSYAQYHVVEEAIVAHKPANLSHAQAAALPLAGGTAWDALVVRAALRVGESILIHAGAGGVGSLAVQLARAMGAQKSRVARLSAAAHFSNRQIHEQAYRRSVPGCLGHRNQLAACSASSALATASGSP
;
A
#
# COMPACT_ATOMS: atom_id res chain seq x y z
N MET A 1 10.50 21.82 1.14
CA MET A 1 9.14 21.21 1.17
C MET A 1 8.71 20.98 2.61
N GLN A 2 7.42 21.08 2.90
CA GLN A 2 6.85 20.61 4.16
C GLN A 2 6.66 19.09 4.15
N ALA A 3 6.94 18.45 5.28
CA ALA A 3 6.63 17.05 5.55
C ALA A 3 6.22 16.86 7.02
N ALA A 4 5.42 15.82 7.31
CA ALA A 4 5.12 15.37 8.67
C ALA A 4 6.09 14.25 9.05
N VAL A 5 6.89 14.50 10.08
CA VAL A 5 8.00 13.65 10.53
C VAL A 5 7.72 13.13 11.93
N ILE A 6 8.17 11.92 12.25
CA ILE A 6 8.25 11.41 13.62
C ILE A 6 9.72 11.26 14.04
N GLU A 7 10.07 11.75 15.24
CA GLU A 7 11.39 11.52 15.86
C GLU A 7 11.38 10.40 16.89
N SER A 8 10.19 10.00 17.37
CA SER A 8 9.98 8.93 18.31
C SER A 8 8.71 8.16 17.98
N PHE A 9 8.63 6.89 18.40
CA PHE A 9 7.40 6.11 18.28
C PHE A 9 6.40 6.49 19.39
N GLY A 10 5.11 6.54 19.06
CA GLY A 10 4.06 6.83 20.04
C GLY A 10 2.65 7.10 19.47
N GLY A 11 1.91 7.94 20.22
CA GLY A 11 0.58 8.40 19.84
C GLY A 11 0.59 9.42 18.69
N PRO A 12 -0.57 9.87 18.18
CA PRO A 12 -0.64 10.80 17.05
C PRO A 12 0.16 12.10 17.25
N GLN A 13 0.35 12.52 18.50
CA GLN A 13 1.07 13.73 18.89
C GLN A 13 2.59 13.71 18.59
N VAL A 14 3.18 12.60 18.17
CA VAL A 14 4.61 12.53 17.79
C VAL A 14 4.91 13.07 16.39
N PHE A 15 3.88 13.46 15.62
CA PHE A 15 4.06 14.07 14.30
C PHE A 15 4.39 15.56 14.42
N GLU A 16 5.51 15.96 13.80
CA GLU A 16 5.94 17.34 13.66
C GLU A 16 6.00 17.75 12.19
N TYR A 17 5.53 18.96 11.86
CA TYR A 17 5.74 19.53 10.53
C TYR A 17 7.13 20.13 10.43
N ARG A 18 7.94 19.66 9.48
CA ARG A 18 9.30 20.14 9.23
C ARG A 18 9.47 20.60 7.79
N HIS A 19 10.33 21.60 7.60
CA HIS A 19 10.79 22.00 6.29
C HIS A 19 12.06 21.21 5.93
N LEU A 20 11.98 20.41 4.88
CA LEU A 20 13.07 19.56 4.39
C LEU A 20 13.46 19.97 2.95
N PRO A 21 14.67 19.66 2.47
CA PRO A 21 15.00 19.80 1.06
C PRO A 21 14.01 19.04 0.17
N VAL A 22 13.75 19.54 -1.05
CA VAL A 22 13.06 18.75 -2.07
C VAL A 22 14.03 17.66 -2.55
N PRO A 23 13.66 16.36 -2.53
CA PRO A 23 14.52 15.30 -3.03
C PRO A 23 14.69 15.41 -4.56
N VAL A 24 15.84 14.97 -5.07
CA VAL A 24 16.18 15.00 -6.50
C VAL A 24 16.16 13.56 -7.04
N PRO A 25 15.36 13.25 -8.08
CA PRO A 25 15.29 11.90 -8.65
C PRO A 25 16.55 11.57 -9.46
N LYS A 26 16.92 10.30 -9.50
CA LYS A 26 18.08 9.79 -10.25
C LYS A 26 17.74 8.49 -10.96
N GLY A 27 18.40 8.19 -12.08
CA GLY A 27 18.22 6.93 -12.78
C GLY A 27 16.77 6.71 -13.20
N ARG A 28 16.11 5.70 -12.63
CA ARG A 28 14.71 5.33 -12.94
C ARG A 28 13.69 5.90 -11.95
N GLU A 29 14.11 6.86 -11.13
CA GLU A 29 13.23 7.53 -10.18
C GLU A 29 12.41 8.68 -10.80
N LEU A 30 11.21 8.90 -10.25
CA LEU A 30 10.34 10.04 -10.51
C LEU A 30 10.26 10.91 -9.26
N LEU A 31 10.29 12.23 -9.41
CA LEU A 31 9.87 13.18 -8.37
C LEU A 31 8.38 13.46 -8.54
N ILE A 32 7.59 13.13 -7.54
CA ILE A 32 6.14 13.29 -7.57
C ILE A 32 5.74 14.44 -6.64
N ARG A 33 5.05 15.45 -7.17
CA ARG A 33 4.34 16.44 -6.37
C ARG A 33 3.04 15.83 -5.87
N VAL A 34 3.00 15.54 -4.57
CA VAL A 34 1.89 14.84 -3.92
C VAL A 34 0.66 15.76 -3.90
N LYS A 35 -0.45 15.28 -4.48
CA LYS A 35 -1.74 15.99 -4.51
C LYS A 35 -2.71 15.45 -3.48
N ALA A 36 -2.62 14.14 -3.19
CA ALA A 36 -3.34 13.49 -2.11
C ALA A 36 -2.54 12.27 -1.59
N THR A 37 -2.78 11.94 -0.32
CA THR A 37 -2.34 10.72 0.36
C THR A 37 -3.50 10.20 1.19
N SER A 38 -3.45 8.92 1.59
CA SER A 38 -4.44 8.28 2.45
C SER A 38 -3.83 7.94 3.82
N VAL A 39 -4.68 7.62 4.80
CA VAL A 39 -4.26 7.21 6.16
C VAL A 39 -4.75 5.78 6.40
N ASN A 40 -3.81 4.88 6.67
CA ASN A 40 -4.06 3.45 6.85
C ASN A 40 -3.83 2.99 8.30
N PRO A 41 -4.42 1.85 8.71
CA PRO A 41 -4.09 1.21 9.98
C PRO A 41 -2.60 0.88 10.12
N LEU A 42 -1.91 0.61 9.01
CA LEU A 42 -0.46 0.40 8.93
C LEU A 42 0.32 1.61 9.45
N ASP A 43 -0.03 2.83 9.03
CA ASP A 43 0.66 4.06 9.47
C ASP A 43 0.57 4.22 10.99
N CYS A 44 -0.59 3.89 11.56
CA CYS A 44 -0.79 3.90 13.00
C CYS A 44 0.01 2.81 13.73
N GLN A 45 0.20 1.63 13.13
CA GLN A 45 1.01 0.54 13.68
C GLN A 45 2.50 0.89 13.65
N ILE A 46 2.99 1.42 12.52
CA ILE A 46 4.37 1.89 12.38
C ILE A 46 4.66 3.01 13.38
N ARG A 47 3.81 4.06 13.42
CA ARG A 47 3.98 5.18 14.37
C ARG A 47 4.01 4.72 15.83
N ARG A 48 3.23 3.71 16.21
CA ARG A 48 3.22 3.13 17.57
C ARG A 48 4.47 2.30 17.92
N GLY A 49 5.34 2.01 16.95
CA GLY A 49 6.56 1.22 17.16
C GLY A 49 6.36 -0.29 16.97
N ASN A 50 5.25 -0.74 16.39
CA ASN A 50 5.02 -2.17 16.09
C ASN A 50 6.04 -2.74 15.07
N TYR A 51 6.74 -1.84 14.35
CA TYR A 51 7.74 -2.15 13.32
C TYR A 51 9.05 -1.39 13.57
N LYS A 52 9.42 -1.22 14.84
CA LYS A 52 10.61 -0.44 15.26
C LYS A 52 11.93 -1.00 14.73
N GLU A 53 12.01 -2.30 14.42
CA GLU A 53 13.21 -2.91 13.82
C GLU A 53 13.33 -2.62 12.32
N GLN A 54 12.24 -2.21 11.65
CA GLN A 54 12.21 -1.94 10.20
C GLN A 54 12.20 -0.43 9.86
N VAL A 55 12.13 0.46 10.85
CA VAL A 55 11.96 1.90 10.66
C VAL A 55 12.99 2.69 11.45
N SER A 56 13.94 3.28 10.73
CA SER A 56 14.90 4.25 11.28
C SER A 56 14.23 5.60 11.50
N LEU A 57 14.49 6.22 12.66
CA LEU A 57 14.03 7.56 12.99
C LEU A 57 15.15 8.59 12.75
N PRO A 58 14.84 9.84 12.37
CA PRO A 58 13.50 10.38 12.09
C PRO A 58 12.89 9.84 10.80
N ALA A 59 11.58 9.65 10.76
CA ALA A 59 10.86 9.04 9.63
C ALA A 59 9.69 9.90 9.13
N ILE A 60 9.49 9.92 7.81
CA ILE A 60 8.23 10.35 7.16
C ILE A 60 7.40 9.08 6.93
N LEU A 61 6.13 9.09 7.33
CA LEU A 61 5.19 7.97 7.14
C LEU A 61 4.24 8.20 5.95
N GLY A 62 3.29 7.28 5.72
CA GLY A 62 2.30 7.36 4.64
C GLY A 62 2.59 6.39 3.50
N HIS A 63 1.55 5.63 3.09
CA HIS A 63 1.67 4.48 2.19
C HIS A 63 0.72 4.52 0.99
N ASP A 64 0.20 5.70 0.65
CA ASP A 64 -0.53 5.95 -0.59
C ASP A 64 -0.11 7.30 -1.18
N VAL A 65 0.08 7.35 -2.50
CA VAL A 65 0.25 8.62 -3.23
C VAL A 65 -0.77 8.66 -4.36
N SER A 66 -1.38 9.82 -4.57
CA SER A 66 -1.71 10.28 -5.91
C SER A 66 -1.17 11.69 -6.10
N GLY A 67 -0.56 11.93 -7.27
CA GLY A 67 0.18 13.16 -7.53
C GLY A 67 0.44 13.37 -9.01
N VAL A 68 1.30 14.35 -9.29
CA VAL A 68 1.75 14.69 -10.64
C VAL A 68 3.27 14.50 -10.69
N VAL A 69 3.80 13.91 -11.76
CA VAL A 69 5.25 13.86 -12.00
C VAL A 69 5.76 15.29 -12.19
N GLU A 70 6.66 15.73 -11.30
CA GLU A 70 7.26 17.07 -11.29
C GLU A 70 8.63 17.07 -11.99
N ALA A 71 9.38 15.97 -11.90
CA ALA A 71 10.65 15.76 -12.60
C ALA A 71 10.92 14.26 -12.77
N VAL A 72 11.76 13.89 -13.74
CA VAL A 72 12.17 12.50 -14.01
C VAL A 72 13.68 12.32 -13.93
N GLY A 73 14.13 11.12 -13.54
CA GLY A 73 15.52 10.70 -13.64
C GLY A 73 15.97 10.44 -15.08
N ASP A 74 17.28 10.37 -15.28
CA ASP A 74 17.96 10.26 -16.58
C ASP A 74 17.78 8.91 -17.31
N ALA A 75 17.28 7.89 -16.62
CA ALA A 75 17.03 6.55 -17.16
C ALA A 75 15.54 6.14 -17.13
N VAL A 76 14.63 7.05 -16.74
CA VAL A 76 13.17 6.90 -16.82
C VAL A 76 12.74 6.69 -18.27
N ARG A 77 11.69 5.88 -18.48
CA ARG A 77 11.19 5.55 -19.83
C ARG A 77 9.68 5.56 -19.94
N ASP A 78 8.99 5.25 -18.85
CA ASP A 78 7.57 4.90 -18.89
C ASP A 78 6.68 6.10 -18.46
N PHE A 79 7.28 7.22 -18.06
CA PHE A 79 6.60 8.43 -17.56
C PHE A 79 7.31 9.74 -17.98
N ALA A 80 6.56 10.84 -18.00
CA ALA A 80 7.05 12.19 -18.28
C ALA A 80 6.54 13.23 -17.25
N GLU A 81 7.15 14.40 -17.22
CA GLU A 81 6.67 15.54 -16.42
C GLU A 81 5.23 15.92 -16.81
N GLY A 82 4.39 16.17 -15.80
CA GLY A 82 2.96 16.44 -15.97
C GLY A 82 2.06 15.20 -15.88
N ASP A 83 2.59 13.97 -15.92
CA ASP A 83 1.77 12.77 -15.78
C ASP A 83 1.06 12.69 -14.42
N GLU A 84 -0.24 12.43 -14.44
CA GLU A 84 -1.00 12.11 -13.22
C GLU A 84 -0.79 10.64 -12.84
N VAL A 85 -0.33 10.39 -11.62
CA VAL A 85 0.05 9.04 -11.15
C VAL A 85 -0.54 8.69 -9.78
N PHE A 86 -0.54 7.39 -9.46
CA PHE A 86 -0.88 6.85 -8.14
C PHE A 86 -0.11 5.55 -7.85
N TYR A 87 0.25 5.32 -6.58
CA TYR A 87 1.06 4.16 -6.15
C TYR A 87 1.13 3.98 -4.63
N VAL A 88 1.69 2.85 -4.20
CA VAL A 88 2.08 2.53 -2.81
C VAL A 88 3.59 2.78 -2.66
N PRO A 89 4.04 3.77 -1.87
CA PRO A 89 5.43 3.86 -1.42
C PRO A 89 5.94 2.56 -0.80
N ARG A 90 7.23 2.26 -0.95
CA ARG A 90 7.83 1.08 -0.33
C ARG A 90 7.72 1.20 1.20
N ILE A 91 7.04 0.24 1.84
CA ILE A 91 6.72 0.32 3.29
C ILE A 91 7.95 0.50 4.19
N PHE A 92 9.08 -0.14 3.85
CA PHE A 92 10.30 -0.09 4.64
C PHE A 92 11.50 0.24 3.76
N GLY A 93 12.47 0.97 4.31
CA GLY A 93 13.69 1.38 3.59
C GLY A 93 13.50 2.54 2.62
N GLY A 94 12.58 3.46 2.90
CA GLY A 94 12.36 4.70 2.16
C GLY A 94 11.47 5.69 2.95
N PRO A 95 11.39 6.96 2.55
CA PRO A 95 10.42 7.92 3.10
C PRO A 95 8.99 7.57 2.66
N GLY A 96 8.00 7.86 3.51
CA GLY A 96 6.58 7.76 3.16
C GLY A 96 5.99 9.01 2.53
N SER A 97 4.70 8.95 2.19
CA SER A 97 3.96 9.96 1.41
C SER A 97 3.45 11.19 2.17
N TYR A 98 3.69 11.33 3.48
CA TYR A 98 3.27 12.51 4.26
C TYR A 98 4.21 13.72 4.06
N ALA A 99 4.46 14.06 2.80
CA ALA A 99 5.30 15.16 2.34
C ALA A 99 4.70 15.79 1.07
N GLN A 100 5.06 17.04 0.76
CA GLN A 100 4.61 17.70 -0.47
C GLN A 100 5.22 17.08 -1.75
N TYR A 101 6.40 16.46 -1.63
CA TYR A 101 7.04 15.73 -2.72
C TYR A 101 7.57 14.38 -2.24
N HIS A 102 7.59 13.41 -3.14
CA HIS A 102 8.04 12.05 -2.89
C HIS A 102 8.85 11.54 -4.10
N VAL A 103 10.00 10.90 -3.86
CA VAL A 103 10.80 10.26 -4.92
C VAL A 103 10.53 8.75 -4.92
N VAL A 104 10.31 8.19 -6.11
CA VAL A 104 9.88 6.79 -6.28
C VAL A 104 10.45 6.17 -7.56
N GLU A 105 10.83 4.89 -7.51
CA GLU A 105 11.18 4.10 -8.71
C GLU A 105 9.96 3.94 -9.65
N GLU A 106 10.13 4.22 -10.95
CA GLU A 106 9.01 4.19 -11.92
C GLU A 106 8.32 2.81 -11.99
N ALA A 107 9.05 1.73 -11.69
CA ALA A 107 8.58 0.35 -11.75
C ALA A 107 7.47 -0.01 -10.74
N ILE A 108 7.16 0.86 -9.77
CA ILE A 108 6.02 0.70 -8.85
C ILE A 108 4.93 1.77 -9.03
N VAL A 109 5.04 2.58 -10.08
CA VAL A 109 4.12 3.68 -10.39
C VAL A 109 3.12 3.26 -11.47
N ALA A 110 1.90 3.77 -11.38
CA ALA A 110 0.88 3.62 -12.42
C ALA A 110 0.24 4.99 -12.72
N HIS A 111 -0.27 5.17 -13.94
CA HIS A 111 -1.08 6.33 -14.27
C HIS A 111 -2.39 6.35 -13.47
N LYS A 112 -2.76 7.52 -12.98
CA LYS A 112 -4.02 7.77 -12.28
C LYS A 112 -5.19 7.56 -13.24
N PRO A 113 -6.27 6.85 -12.87
CA PRO A 113 -7.48 6.82 -13.67
C PRO A 113 -8.01 8.24 -13.94
N ALA A 114 -8.22 8.58 -15.21
CA ALA A 114 -8.58 9.94 -15.63
C ALA A 114 -9.95 10.40 -15.09
N ASN A 115 -10.86 9.45 -14.80
CA ASN A 115 -12.20 9.71 -14.27
C ASN A 115 -12.26 9.86 -12.74
N LEU A 116 -11.12 9.79 -12.04
CA LEU A 116 -11.04 9.99 -10.59
C LEU A 116 -10.33 11.31 -10.26
N SER A 117 -10.71 11.95 -9.17
CA SER A 117 -9.90 12.99 -8.53
C SER A 117 -8.66 12.37 -7.85
N HIS A 118 -7.61 13.16 -7.59
CA HIS A 118 -6.46 12.69 -6.80
C HIS A 118 -6.86 12.15 -5.41
N ALA A 119 -7.85 12.75 -4.75
CA ALA A 119 -8.32 12.28 -3.44
C ALA A 119 -8.98 10.89 -3.52
N GLN A 120 -9.80 10.64 -4.55
CA GLN A 120 -10.35 9.30 -4.79
C GLN A 120 -9.26 8.31 -5.20
N ALA A 121 -8.35 8.71 -6.08
CA ALA A 121 -7.27 7.85 -6.55
C ALA A 121 -6.30 7.47 -5.42
N ALA A 122 -5.96 8.38 -4.51
CA ALA A 122 -5.10 8.10 -3.36
C ALA A 122 -5.72 7.13 -2.34
N ALA A 123 -7.04 6.89 -2.37
CA ALA A 123 -7.69 5.91 -1.49
C ALA A 123 -7.61 4.46 -2.01
N LEU A 124 -6.99 4.24 -3.18
CA LEU A 124 -6.96 2.96 -3.87
C LEU A 124 -5.66 2.13 -3.74
N PRO A 125 -4.42 2.67 -3.73
CA PRO A 125 -3.23 1.86 -3.97
C PRO A 125 -3.02 0.76 -2.92
N LEU A 126 -2.94 1.10 -1.63
CA LEU A 126 -2.67 0.12 -0.57
C LEU A 126 -3.89 -0.76 -0.33
N ALA A 127 -5.08 -0.16 -0.21
CA ALA A 127 -6.30 -0.90 0.11
C ALA A 127 -6.77 -1.81 -1.04
N GLY A 128 -6.71 -1.30 -2.27
CA GLY A 128 -7.06 -2.02 -3.50
C GLY A 128 -6.01 -3.03 -3.90
N GLY A 129 -4.71 -2.69 -3.81
CA GLY A 129 -3.61 -3.66 -4.00
C GLY A 129 -3.68 -4.80 -3.00
N THR A 130 -4.01 -4.52 -1.73
CA THR A 130 -4.26 -5.54 -0.70
C THR A 130 -5.45 -6.45 -1.07
N ALA A 131 -6.57 -5.87 -1.52
CA ALA A 131 -7.74 -6.64 -1.92
C ALA A 131 -7.45 -7.51 -3.17
N TRP A 132 -6.69 -6.99 -4.13
CA TRP A 132 -6.27 -7.70 -5.34
C TRP A 132 -5.33 -8.87 -5.01
N ASP A 133 -4.29 -8.65 -4.21
CA ASP A 133 -3.37 -9.71 -3.75
C ASP A 133 -4.12 -10.83 -3.03
N ALA A 134 -5.06 -10.48 -2.13
CA ALA A 134 -5.87 -11.45 -1.42
C ALA A 134 -6.77 -12.29 -2.36
N LEU A 135 -7.50 -11.67 -3.29
CA LEU A 135 -8.50 -12.34 -4.12
C LEU A 135 -7.91 -13.03 -5.36
N VAL A 136 -7.01 -12.34 -6.07
CA VAL A 136 -6.49 -12.76 -7.37
C VAL A 136 -5.21 -13.59 -7.21
N VAL A 137 -4.27 -13.13 -6.39
CA VAL A 137 -2.93 -13.75 -6.29
C VAL A 137 -2.91 -14.92 -5.29
N ARG A 138 -3.59 -14.78 -4.15
CA ARG A 138 -3.59 -15.78 -3.06
C ARG A 138 -4.77 -16.75 -3.11
N ALA A 139 -5.99 -16.23 -3.15
CA ALA A 139 -7.19 -17.07 -3.22
C ALA A 139 -7.44 -17.63 -4.62
N ALA A 140 -6.92 -16.97 -5.66
CA ALA A 140 -7.15 -17.32 -7.07
C ALA A 140 -8.64 -17.51 -7.42
N LEU A 141 -9.48 -16.62 -6.87
CA LEU A 141 -10.95 -16.67 -6.93
C LEU A 141 -11.44 -16.82 -8.37
N ARG A 142 -12.31 -17.80 -8.60
CA ARG A 142 -12.85 -18.16 -9.93
C ARG A 142 -14.29 -17.69 -10.10
N VAL A 143 -14.69 -17.54 -11.36
CA VAL A 143 -16.09 -17.31 -11.74
C VAL A 143 -16.97 -18.42 -11.15
N GLY A 144 -18.09 -18.04 -10.55
CA GLY A 144 -19.02 -18.96 -9.91
C GLY A 144 -18.68 -19.34 -8.45
N GLU A 145 -17.50 -19.02 -7.94
CA GLU A 145 -17.16 -19.31 -6.54
C GLU A 145 -17.90 -18.37 -5.55
N SER A 146 -18.04 -18.82 -4.31
CA SER A 146 -18.66 -18.05 -3.23
C SER A 146 -17.62 -17.65 -2.19
N ILE A 147 -17.65 -16.39 -1.73
CA ILE A 147 -16.66 -15.83 -0.82
C ILE A 147 -17.29 -15.14 0.39
N LEU A 148 -16.64 -15.27 1.54
CA LEU A 148 -16.93 -14.54 2.77
C LEU A 148 -15.89 -13.44 2.98
N ILE A 149 -16.34 -12.19 3.05
CA ILE A 149 -15.49 -11.01 3.29
C ILE A 149 -15.78 -10.48 4.69
N HIS A 150 -14.81 -10.60 5.59
CA HIS A 150 -14.87 -9.98 6.91
C HIS A 150 -14.64 -8.47 6.80
N ALA A 151 -15.37 -7.69 7.59
CA ALA A 151 -15.28 -6.22 7.61
C ALA A 151 -15.45 -5.57 6.21
N GLY A 152 -16.36 -6.09 5.38
CA GLY A 152 -16.62 -5.63 4.00
C GLY A 152 -17.08 -4.17 3.83
N ALA A 153 -17.20 -3.40 4.91
CA ALA A 153 -17.44 -1.96 4.90
C ALA A 153 -16.19 -1.10 5.16
N GLY A 154 -15.05 -1.70 5.56
CA GLY A 154 -13.77 -1.01 5.70
C GLY A 154 -13.05 -0.83 4.36
N GLY A 155 -11.97 -0.06 4.32
CA GLY A 155 -11.27 0.32 3.07
C GLY A 155 -10.89 -0.87 2.16
N VAL A 156 -10.19 -1.88 2.71
CA VAL A 156 -9.88 -3.12 1.95
C VAL A 156 -11.15 -3.91 1.64
N GLY A 157 -12.05 -4.05 2.61
CA GLY A 157 -13.24 -4.90 2.51
C GLY A 157 -14.24 -4.43 1.44
N SER A 158 -14.45 -3.11 1.32
CA SER A 158 -15.36 -2.53 0.34
C SER A 158 -14.83 -2.64 -1.09
N LEU A 159 -13.51 -2.55 -1.28
CA LEU A 159 -12.85 -2.83 -2.56
C LEU A 159 -12.88 -4.33 -2.88
N ALA A 160 -12.65 -5.21 -1.90
CA ALA A 160 -12.76 -6.65 -2.07
C ALA A 160 -14.17 -7.11 -2.48
N VAL A 161 -15.24 -6.49 -1.94
CA VAL A 161 -16.63 -6.77 -2.35
C VAL A 161 -16.87 -6.39 -3.82
N GLN A 162 -16.33 -5.24 -4.26
CA GLN A 162 -16.44 -4.79 -5.65
C GLN A 162 -15.66 -5.68 -6.61
N LEU A 163 -14.41 -6.00 -6.27
CA LEU A 163 -13.55 -6.91 -7.05
C LEU A 163 -14.18 -8.31 -7.17
N ALA A 164 -14.63 -8.91 -6.06
CA ALA A 164 -15.25 -10.24 -6.10
C ALA A 164 -16.49 -10.29 -7.00
N ARG A 165 -17.31 -9.23 -7.03
CA ARG A 165 -18.44 -9.11 -7.96
C ARG A 165 -17.99 -8.95 -9.41
N ALA A 166 -16.99 -8.10 -9.67
CA ALA A 166 -16.43 -7.91 -11.02
C ALA A 166 -15.78 -9.19 -11.57
N MET A 167 -15.21 -10.03 -10.70
CA MET A 167 -14.64 -11.35 -11.02
C MET A 167 -15.70 -12.45 -11.22
N GLY A 168 -17.00 -12.14 -11.08
CA GLY A 168 -18.07 -13.11 -11.31
C GLY A 168 -18.29 -14.11 -10.17
N ALA A 169 -17.97 -13.77 -8.92
CA ALA A 169 -18.31 -14.59 -7.77
C ALA A 169 -19.84 -14.76 -7.64
N GLN A 170 -20.33 -15.99 -7.48
CA GLN A 170 -21.77 -16.30 -7.43
C GLN A 170 -22.45 -15.69 -6.20
N LYS A 171 -21.75 -15.67 -5.04
CA LYS A 171 -22.26 -15.10 -3.79
C LYS A 171 -21.12 -14.44 -2.99
N SER A 172 -21.19 -13.12 -2.86
CA SER A 172 -20.37 -12.35 -1.91
C SER A 172 -21.13 -12.16 -0.59
N ARG A 173 -20.73 -12.83 0.49
CA ARG A 173 -21.28 -12.59 1.84
C ARG A 173 -20.35 -11.66 2.62
N VAL A 174 -20.91 -10.69 3.34
CA VAL A 174 -20.15 -9.77 4.20
C VAL A 174 -20.43 -10.11 5.66
N ALA A 175 -19.39 -10.46 6.41
CA ALA A 175 -19.47 -10.58 7.87
C ALA A 175 -19.12 -9.23 8.52
N ARG A 176 -20.02 -8.72 9.36
CA ARG A 176 -19.65 -7.70 10.36
C ARG A 176 -18.81 -8.39 11.43
N LEU A 177 -17.64 -7.83 11.73
CA LEU A 177 -16.95 -8.15 12.98
C LEU A 177 -17.63 -7.34 14.08
N SER A 178 -18.13 -8.00 15.12
CA SER A 178 -18.36 -7.35 16.41
C SER A 178 -17.01 -6.89 16.98
N ALA A 179 -17.03 -5.88 17.84
CA ALA A 179 -15.91 -4.95 18.08
C ALA A 179 -14.63 -5.51 18.78
N ALA A 180 -14.39 -6.82 18.77
CA ALA A 180 -13.31 -7.49 19.51
C ALA A 180 -12.18 -8.09 18.64
N ALA A 181 -12.28 -8.06 17.31
CA ALA A 181 -11.32 -8.72 16.42
C ALA A 181 -10.11 -7.82 16.06
N HIS A 182 -9.00 -8.01 16.78
CA HIS A 182 -7.70 -7.44 16.40
C HIS A 182 -7.14 -8.16 15.15
N PHE A 183 -7.07 -7.45 14.02
CA PHE A 183 -6.54 -8.00 12.77
C PHE A 183 -5.03 -7.69 12.61
N SER A 184 -4.22 -8.74 12.50
CA SER A 184 -2.75 -8.65 12.34
C SER A 184 -2.34 -8.84 10.88
N ASN A 185 -1.67 -7.85 10.29
CA ASN A 185 -1.45 -7.78 8.85
C ASN A 185 -0.08 -8.34 8.41
N ARG A 186 0.17 -9.62 8.70
CA ARG A 186 1.55 -10.19 8.77
C ARG A 186 2.16 -10.67 7.45
N GLN A 187 1.40 -10.83 6.36
CA GLN A 187 1.85 -11.59 5.16
C GLN A 187 1.89 -10.80 3.84
N ILE A 188 1.39 -9.57 3.80
CA ILE A 188 0.97 -8.97 2.52
C ILE A 188 2.15 -8.46 1.67
N HIS A 189 3.20 -7.91 2.27
CA HIS A 189 4.20 -7.16 1.51
C HIS A 189 5.51 -7.90 1.16
N GLU A 190 5.86 -8.96 1.90
CA GLU A 190 7.15 -9.66 1.69
C GLU A 190 7.16 -10.57 0.44
N GLN A 191 5.99 -10.86 -0.14
CA GLN A 191 5.83 -11.68 -1.35
C GLN A 191 5.50 -10.86 -2.60
N ALA A 192 4.74 -9.75 -2.47
CA ALA A 192 4.43 -8.86 -3.58
C ALA A 192 5.71 -8.33 -4.26
N TYR A 193 6.69 -7.88 -3.47
CA TYR A 193 7.98 -7.39 -3.98
C TYR A 193 8.87 -8.48 -4.61
N ARG A 194 8.72 -9.75 -4.20
CA ARG A 194 9.55 -10.87 -4.71
C ARG A 194 9.11 -11.38 -6.08
N ARG A 195 7.91 -11.02 -6.57
CA ARG A 195 7.36 -11.53 -7.85
C ARG A 195 7.25 -10.48 -8.95
N SER A 196 7.29 -9.18 -8.62
CA SER A 196 7.21 -8.09 -9.61
C SER A 196 8.56 -7.73 -10.25
N VAL A 197 9.70 -8.17 -9.69
CA VAL A 197 11.05 -7.84 -10.22
C VAL A 197 11.86 -9.10 -10.52
N PRO A 198 11.85 -9.61 -11.77
CA PRO A 198 12.75 -10.68 -12.18
C PRO A 198 14.19 -10.12 -12.32
N GLY A 199 15.06 -10.37 -11.33
CA GLY A 199 16.48 -10.01 -11.46
C GLY A 199 17.32 -10.03 -10.19
N CYS A 200 16.77 -9.67 -9.03
CA CYS A 200 17.55 -9.49 -7.79
C CYS A 200 17.87 -10.80 -7.03
N LEU A 201 18.54 -11.75 -7.69
CA LEU A 201 19.15 -12.94 -7.06
C LEU A 201 20.48 -12.57 -6.35
N GLY A 202 20.43 -11.63 -5.40
CA GLY A 202 21.63 -10.98 -4.83
C GLY A 202 21.90 -11.18 -3.34
N HIS A 203 20.87 -11.29 -2.49
CA HIS A 203 21.06 -11.45 -1.03
C HIS A 203 20.10 -12.49 -0.44
N ARG A 204 20.63 -13.71 -0.25
CA ARG A 204 19.98 -14.76 0.55
C ARG A 204 20.28 -14.52 2.03
N ASN A 205 19.29 -14.78 2.89
CA ASN A 205 19.36 -14.76 4.38
C ASN A 205 19.37 -13.38 5.06
N GLN A 206 18.19 -12.75 5.21
CA GLN A 206 17.93 -11.85 6.36
C GLN A 206 16.44 -11.63 6.74
N LEU A 207 15.48 -12.29 6.07
CA LEU A 207 14.04 -12.10 6.26
C LEU A 207 13.32 -13.44 6.54
N ALA A 208 13.54 -13.99 7.74
CA ALA A 208 13.03 -15.31 8.14
C ALA A 208 12.33 -15.34 9.52
N ALA A 209 12.12 -14.19 10.16
CA ALA A 209 11.67 -14.12 11.55
C ALA A 209 10.43 -13.22 11.72
N CYS A 210 9.24 -13.68 11.30
CA CYS A 210 7.92 -13.14 11.71
C CYS A 210 6.71 -13.97 11.19
N SER A 211 6.19 -14.95 11.96
CA SER A 211 5.08 -15.85 11.54
C SER A 211 3.93 -16.04 12.55
N ALA A 212 2.81 -16.65 12.08
CA ALA A 212 1.45 -16.76 12.68
C ALA A 212 0.68 -15.43 12.81
N SER A 213 -0.63 -15.28 12.54
CA SER A 213 -1.75 -16.12 12.05
C SER A 213 -2.93 -15.16 11.70
N SER A 214 -4.07 -15.48 11.08
CA SER A 214 -4.73 -16.63 10.39
C SER A 214 -6.04 -16.09 9.73
N ALA A 215 -6.79 -16.71 8.80
CA ALA A 215 -6.64 -17.82 7.84
C ALA A 215 -7.78 -17.70 6.77
N LEU A 216 -7.78 -18.51 5.70
CA LEU A 216 -8.92 -18.66 4.76
C LEU A 216 -9.76 -19.90 5.13
N ALA A 217 -11.07 -19.74 5.27
CA ALA A 217 -12.02 -20.85 5.36
C ALA A 217 -12.70 -21.10 4.00
N THR A 218 -12.25 -22.10 3.26
CA THR A 218 -12.96 -22.60 2.08
C THR A 218 -14.22 -23.32 2.53
N ALA A 219 -15.38 -22.70 2.32
CA ALA A 219 -16.67 -23.31 2.61
C ALA A 219 -17.06 -24.33 1.52
N SER A 220 -16.44 -25.50 1.54
CA SER A 220 -16.93 -26.67 0.80
C SER A 220 -18.18 -27.20 1.49
N GLY A 221 -19.35 -26.89 0.95
CA GLY A 221 -20.64 -27.35 1.46
C GLY A 221 -21.59 -27.67 0.32
N SER A 222 -21.71 -28.96 0.02
CA SER A 222 -22.86 -29.56 -0.67
C SER A 222 -23.39 -30.67 0.25
N PRO A 223 -24.71 -30.89 0.31
CA PRO A 223 -25.28 -32.09 0.93
C PRO A 223 -24.97 -33.35 0.11
#